data_AF-A0A0S4LHW4-F1
#
_entry.id   AF-A0A0S4LHW4-F1
#
_cell.length_a   1.000
_cell.length_b   1.000
_cell.length_c   1.000
_cell.angle_alpha   90.00
_cell.angle_beta   90.00
_cell.angle_gamma   90.00
#
_symmetry.space_group_name_H-M   'P 1'
#
loop_
_entity.id
_entity.type
_entity.pdbx_description
1 polymer ?
#
loop_
_entity_poly.entity_id
_entity_poly.type
_entity_poly.pdbx_seq_one_letter_code
_entity_poly.pdbx_strand_id
1 'polypeptide(L)'
;MGAPSQSSKNMAASLAVVGCSSAALAISFLGMAQFDLPITKYVRSVTIHLPWDQLIVPWMAFTSDMGDWVGQGWRLATLSILLLVVGWVFEKPPIKMVAIQSLIAHGLAALLANGLKHLIGRPRPKFVHSGDWQMTLSWASGLDSFPSGHSTASFAVATVLSKRFPLFAPLCIPIALFVALSRVLRGSHFPTDVLGGAVIGILTGFIAMNPLRQWRASMQDGLRYAAMGASAVFALLWVLSRRMEDGLAGILFLALGAGAVAGGLWLRRTHWICRGQTGGGRRSTTSALLIAYGLAAMTTSPLVLASVGFACMASWLDAISRHDDPAETSPGRFLMLESAWLGGLAFAILILVDARGVLPFQ
;
A
#
# COMPACT_ATOMS: atom_id res chain seq x y z
N MET A 1 -8.84 -37.34 21.83
CA MET A 1 -8.16 -36.35 20.97
C MET A 1 -7.66 -35.22 21.86
N GLY A 2 -6.36 -35.10 22.09
CA GLY A 2 -5.79 -34.07 22.98
C GLY A 2 -5.90 -32.68 22.37
N ALA A 3 -6.27 -31.68 23.17
CA ALA A 3 -6.36 -30.30 22.71
C ALA A 3 -4.99 -29.80 22.20
N PRO A 4 -4.95 -29.04 21.09
CA PRO A 4 -3.70 -28.54 20.53
C PRO A 4 -2.97 -27.62 21.51
N SER A 5 -1.63 -27.74 21.57
CA SER A 5 -0.77 -26.91 22.41
C SER A 5 -0.85 -25.42 22.03
N GLN A 6 -0.55 -24.51 22.96
CA GLN A 6 -0.60 -23.06 22.70
C GLN A 6 0.31 -22.62 21.54
N SER A 7 1.45 -23.31 21.37
CA SER A 7 2.37 -23.09 20.25
C SER A 7 1.74 -23.44 18.90
N SER A 8 0.99 -24.54 18.79
CA SER A 8 0.34 -24.92 17.53
C SER A 8 -0.83 -24.01 17.18
N LYS A 9 -1.57 -23.49 18.18
CA LYS A 9 -2.61 -22.47 17.97
C LYS A 9 -2.03 -21.16 17.43
N ASN A 10 -0.92 -20.67 18.00
CA ASN A 10 -0.25 -19.46 17.55
C ASN A 10 0.32 -19.61 16.13
N MET A 11 0.85 -20.79 15.80
CA MET A 11 1.35 -21.10 14.45
C MET A 11 0.22 -21.12 13.41
N ALA A 12 -0.90 -21.80 13.71
CA ALA A 12 -2.05 -21.86 12.81
C ALA A 12 -2.62 -20.47 12.52
N ALA A 13 -2.74 -19.63 13.55
CA ALA A 13 -3.20 -18.25 13.40
C ALA A 13 -2.25 -17.40 12.54
N SER A 14 -0.94 -17.52 12.75
CA SER A 14 0.08 -16.81 11.94
C SER A 14 0.01 -17.23 10.47
N LEU A 15 -0.15 -18.53 10.20
CA LEU A 15 -0.32 -19.05 8.84
C LEU A 15 -1.59 -18.52 8.17
N ALA A 16 -2.70 -18.43 8.92
CA ALA A 16 -3.95 -17.87 8.41
C ALA A 16 -3.80 -16.37 8.05
N VAL A 17 -3.11 -15.58 8.88
CA VAL A 17 -2.83 -14.15 8.59
C VAL A 17 -2.00 -14.01 7.31
N VAL A 18 -0.94 -14.82 7.16
CA VAL A 18 -0.09 -14.82 5.97
C VAL A 18 -0.89 -15.26 4.73
N GLY A 19 -1.70 -16.31 4.84
CA GLY A 19 -2.55 -16.80 3.76
C GLY A 19 -3.55 -15.75 3.28
N CYS A 20 -4.29 -15.13 4.19
CA CYS A 20 -5.24 -14.06 3.86
C CYS A 20 -4.53 -12.83 3.25
N SER A 21 -3.40 -12.41 3.80
CA SER A 21 -2.64 -11.27 3.25
C SER A 21 -2.13 -11.56 1.84
N SER A 22 -1.66 -12.78 1.60
CA SER A 22 -1.18 -13.21 0.28
C SER A 22 -2.31 -13.31 -0.75
N ALA A 23 -3.48 -13.82 -0.34
CA ALA A 23 -4.67 -13.85 -1.19
C ALA A 23 -5.14 -12.44 -1.58
N ALA A 24 -5.19 -11.51 -0.61
CA ALA A 24 -5.50 -10.11 -0.87
C ALA A 24 -4.54 -9.49 -1.89
N LEU A 25 -3.23 -9.66 -1.69
CA LEU A 25 -2.20 -9.18 -2.61
C LEU A 25 -2.37 -9.78 -4.01
N ALA A 26 -2.56 -11.10 -4.12
CA ALA A 26 -2.74 -11.77 -5.41
C ALA A 26 -3.94 -11.21 -6.18
N ILE A 27 -5.09 -11.03 -5.51
CA ILE A 27 -6.28 -10.44 -6.14
C ILE A 27 -6.01 -8.99 -6.54
N SER A 28 -5.35 -8.19 -5.69
CA SER A 28 -4.98 -6.81 -6.05
C SER A 28 -4.02 -6.75 -7.23
N PHE A 29 -3.04 -7.64 -7.34
CA PHE A 29 -2.14 -7.71 -8.49
C PHE A 29 -2.88 -8.08 -9.77
N LEU A 30 -3.69 -9.14 -9.73
CA LEU A 30 -4.48 -9.58 -10.88
C LEU A 30 -5.49 -8.51 -11.32
N GLY A 31 -6.13 -7.85 -10.36
CA GLY A 31 -7.03 -6.73 -10.62
C GLY A 31 -6.30 -5.52 -11.21
N MET A 32 -5.14 -5.16 -10.66
CA MET A 32 -4.32 -4.05 -11.14
C MET A 32 -3.75 -4.28 -12.53
N ALA A 33 -3.43 -5.53 -12.90
CA ALA A 33 -2.92 -5.88 -14.21
C ALA A 33 -3.87 -5.49 -15.36
N GLN A 34 -5.18 -5.42 -15.09
CA GLN A 34 -6.18 -4.97 -16.07
C GLN A 34 -5.97 -3.51 -16.49
N PHE A 35 -5.31 -2.70 -15.65
CA PHE A 35 -5.05 -1.29 -15.92
C PHE A 35 -3.71 -1.04 -16.60
N ASP A 36 -2.82 -2.04 -16.67
CA ASP A 36 -1.47 -1.86 -17.19
C ASP A 36 -1.47 -1.33 -18.63
N LEU A 37 -2.24 -1.96 -19.52
CA LEU A 37 -2.31 -1.55 -20.93
C LEU A 37 -3.17 -0.31 -21.17
N PRO A 38 -4.39 -0.17 -20.61
CA PRO A 38 -5.18 1.05 -20.79
C PRO A 38 -4.45 2.32 -20.33
N ILE A 39 -3.81 2.27 -19.16
CA ILE A 39 -3.05 3.42 -18.64
C ILE A 39 -1.83 3.69 -19.52
N THR A 40 -1.12 2.66 -19.97
CA THR A 40 0.03 2.84 -20.87
C THR A 40 -0.39 3.50 -22.19
N LYS A 41 -1.54 3.11 -22.76
CA LYS A 41 -2.08 3.72 -23.98
C LYS A 41 -2.43 5.19 -23.75
N TYR A 42 -3.09 5.51 -22.64
CA TYR A 42 -3.41 6.89 -22.28
C TYR A 42 -2.15 7.75 -22.08
N VAL A 43 -1.18 7.28 -21.30
CA VAL A 43 0.06 8.02 -21.04
C VAL A 43 0.79 8.32 -22.36
N ARG A 44 0.84 7.36 -23.28
CA ARG A 44 1.43 7.55 -24.61
C ARG A 44 0.68 8.56 -25.46
N SER A 45 -0.66 8.60 -25.42
CA SER A 45 -1.42 9.56 -26.23
C SER A 45 -1.17 11.02 -25.82
N VAL A 46 -0.67 11.24 -24.59
CA VAL A 46 -0.30 12.57 -24.07
C VAL A 46 1.22 12.76 -23.94
N THR A 47 2.03 11.88 -24.53
CA THR A 47 3.49 11.98 -24.58
C THR A 47 3.95 12.41 -25.98
N ILE A 48 4.82 13.40 -26.08
CA ILE A 48 5.54 13.71 -27.31
C ILE A 48 6.83 12.88 -27.33
N HIS A 49 6.99 12.08 -28.37
CA HIS A 49 8.21 11.32 -28.64
C HIS A 49 9.26 12.21 -29.30
N LEU A 50 9.92 13.05 -28.49
CA LEU A 50 11.17 13.72 -28.83
C LEU A 50 12.36 12.84 -28.33
N PRO A 51 13.64 13.20 -28.57
CA PRO A 51 14.79 12.47 -28.02
C PRO A 51 14.73 12.26 -26.49
N TRP A 52 13.94 13.11 -25.80
CA TRP A 52 13.50 12.93 -24.43
C TRP A 52 11.97 12.84 -24.45
N ASP A 53 11.39 11.73 -23.99
CA ASP A 53 9.93 11.61 -23.85
C ASP A 53 9.45 12.72 -22.91
N GLN A 54 8.64 13.65 -23.42
CA GLN A 54 8.05 14.75 -22.64
C GLN A 54 6.54 14.67 -22.67
N LEU A 55 5.92 14.76 -21.48
CA LEU A 55 4.48 14.82 -21.35
C LEU A 55 3.99 16.21 -21.78
N ILE A 56 2.96 16.23 -22.64
CA ILE A 56 2.34 17.48 -23.13
C ILE A 56 1.67 18.22 -21.98
N VAL A 57 1.08 17.46 -21.05
CA VAL A 57 0.27 17.99 -19.95
C VAL A 57 1.19 18.49 -18.82
N PRO A 58 1.23 19.79 -18.52
CA PRO A 58 2.24 20.38 -17.63
C PRO A 58 2.27 19.80 -16.22
N TRP A 59 1.10 19.55 -15.61
CA TRP A 59 1.05 18.98 -14.26
C TRP A 59 1.53 17.52 -14.24
N MET A 60 1.32 16.76 -15.32
CA MET A 60 1.81 15.39 -15.45
C MET A 60 3.34 15.38 -15.63
N ALA A 61 3.88 16.29 -16.44
CA ALA A 61 5.32 16.49 -16.60
C ALA A 61 5.99 16.83 -15.26
N PHE A 62 5.47 17.85 -14.55
CA PHE A 62 5.96 18.23 -13.23
C PHE A 62 5.93 17.06 -12.24
N THR A 63 4.81 16.33 -12.17
CA THR A 63 4.66 15.18 -11.26
C THR A 63 5.65 14.06 -11.61
N SER A 64 5.82 13.77 -12.91
CA SER A 64 6.78 12.80 -13.44
C SER A 64 8.22 13.15 -13.04
N ASP A 65 8.62 14.40 -13.24
CA ASP A 65 9.99 14.87 -13.02
C ASP A 65 10.31 15.02 -11.54
N MET A 66 9.41 15.61 -10.75
CA MET A 66 9.57 15.71 -9.30
C MET A 66 9.60 14.33 -8.65
N GLY A 67 8.71 13.41 -9.05
CA GLY A 67 8.71 12.07 -8.48
C GLY A 67 9.94 11.26 -8.90
N ASP A 68 10.47 11.49 -10.11
CA ASP A 68 11.77 10.91 -10.50
C ASP A 68 12.87 11.44 -9.63
N TRP A 69 12.84 12.75 -9.42
CA TRP A 69 13.83 13.45 -8.64
C TRP A 69 13.83 12.93 -7.19
N VAL A 70 12.67 12.85 -6.54
CA VAL A 70 12.59 12.36 -5.15
C VAL A 70 12.95 10.89 -5.04
N GLY A 71 12.53 10.06 -6.00
CA GLY A 71 12.68 8.60 -5.92
C GLY A 71 14.05 8.05 -6.30
N GLN A 72 15.03 8.89 -6.67
CA GLN A 72 16.36 8.40 -7.03
C GLN A 72 17.03 7.71 -5.84
N GLY A 73 17.54 6.49 -6.06
CA GLY A 73 18.08 5.65 -4.99
C GLY A 73 19.17 6.34 -4.16
N TRP A 74 20.12 7.00 -4.82
CA TRP A 74 21.21 7.71 -4.14
C TRP A 74 20.72 8.89 -3.29
N ARG A 75 19.58 9.53 -3.63
CA ARG A 75 19.00 10.63 -2.83
C ARG A 75 18.35 10.13 -1.57
N LEU A 76 17.63 9.02 -1.66
CA LEU A 76 17.05 8.35 -0.48
C LEU A 76 18.15 7.80 0.44
N ALA A 77 19.25 7.29 -0.13
CA ALA A 77 20.44 6.93 0.63
C ALA A 77 21.09 8.16 1.29
N THR A 78 21.25 9.25 0.54
CA THR A 78 21.79 10.53 1.06
C THR A 78 20.93 11.07 2.20
N LEU A 79 19.61 11.06 2.07
CA LEU A 79 18.69 11.44 3.15
C LEU A 79 18.93 10.58 4.40
N SER A 80 19.07 9.27 4.23
CA SER A 80 19.32 8.36 5.36
C SER A 80 20.70 8.62 5.99
N ILE A 81 21.72 8.92 5.20
CA ILE A 81 23.06 9.30 5.68
C ILE A 81 23.01 10.64 6.43
N LEU A 82 22.30 11.65 5.90
CA LEU A 82 22.13 12.93 6.57
C LEU A 82 21.41 12.77 7.90
N LEU A 83 20.36 11.94 7.96
CA LEU A 83 19.70 11.59 9.23
C LEU A 83 20.67 10.90 10.19
N LEU A 84 21.55 10.03 9.70
CA LEU A 84 22.56 9.38 10.53
C LEU A 84 23.55 10.40 11.12
N VAL A 85 24.03 11.34 10.29
CA VAL A 85 24.92 12.44 10.71
C VAL A 85 24.24 13.32 11.74
N VAL A 86 23.00 13.75 11.51
CA VAL A 86 22.20 14.51 12.48
C VAL A 86 22.04 13.73 13.78
N GLY A 87 21.70 12.44 13.70
CA GLY A 87 21.61 11.58 14.88
C GLY A 87 22.91 11.51 15.67
N TRP A 88 24.06 11.52 14.98
CA TRP A 88 25.40 11.59 15.56
C TRP A 88 25.73 12.93 16.20
N VAL A 89 25.60 14.02 15.47
CA VAL A 89 25.94 15.39 15.92
C VAL A 89 25.08 15.81 17.12
N PHE A 90 23.79 15.48 17.12
CA PHE A 90 22.87 15.86 18.21
C PHE A 90 22.68 14.77 19.28
N GLU A 91 23.48 13.70 19.21
CA GLU A 91 23.42 12.57 20.15
C GLU A 91 21.99 12.05 20.38
N LYS A 92 21.25 11.81 19.30
CA LYS A 92 19.87 11.28 19.33
C LYS A 92 19.85 9.81 18.90
N PRO A 93 19.92 8.84 19.83
CA PRO A 93 19.89 7.41 19.51
C PRO A 93 18.71 6.98 18.62
N PRO A 94 17.47 7.51 18.81
CA PRO A 94 16.35 7.16 17.95
C PRO A 94 16.61 7.53 16.48
N ILE A 95 17.15 8.72 16.21
CA ILE A 95 17.42 9.19 14.85
C ILE A 95 18.51 8.34 14.18
N LYS A 96 19.58 8.00 14.91
CA LYS A 96 20.63 7.08 14.43
C LYS A 96 20.04 5.73 14.02
N MET A 97 19.18 5.17 14.87
CA MET A 97 18.55 3.87 14.65
C MET A 97 17.68 3.89 13.40
N VAL A 98 16.83 4.92 13.24
CA VAL A 98 15.98 5.07 12.05
C VAL A 98 16.82 5.19 10.79
N ALA A 99 17.88 6.00 10.82
CA ALA A 99 18.76 6.19 9.68
C ALA A 99 19.44 4.88 9.22
N ILE A 100 19.97 4.10 10.16
CA ILE A 100 20.56 2.79 9.88
C ILE A 100 19.52 1.82 9.33
N GLN A 101 18.34 1.75 9.95
CA GLN A 101 17.26 0.89 9.49
C GLN A 101 16.77 1.27 8.09
N SER A 102 16.70 2.57 7.77
CA SER A 102 16.37 3.05 6.42
C SER A 102 17.44 2.66 5.40
N LEU A 103 18.73 2.73 5.74
CA LEU A 103 19.81 2.27 4.87
C LEU A 103 19.77 0.76 4.63
N ILE A 104 19.55 -0.03 5.68
CA ILE A 104 19.41 -1.50 5.57
C ILE A 104 18.19 -1.84 4.71
N ALA A 105 17.04 -1.22 4.98
CA ALA A 105 15.83 -1.42 4.19
C ALA A 105 16.05 -1.09 2.71
N HIS A 106 16.70 0.05 2.42
CA HIS A 106 17.04 0.47 1.07
C HIS A 106 17.98 -0.54 0.38
N GLY A 107 19.03 -1.00 1.07
CA GLY A 107 19.97 -1.97 0.53
C GLY A 107 19.30 -3.30 0.19
N LEU A 108 18.48 -3.83 1.11
CA LEU A 108 17.69 -5.05 0.86
C LEU A 108 16.70 -4.87 -0.30
N ALA A 109 16.02 -3.73 -0.35
CA ALA A 109 15.13 -3.35 -1.44
C ALA A 109 15.85 -3.33 -2.79
N ALA A 110 17.02 -2.70 -2.86
CA ALA A 110 17.82 -2.60 -4.07
C ALA A 110 18.30 -3.99 -4.54
N LEU A 111 18.76 -4.84 -3.62
CA LEU A 111 19.17 -6.21 -3.92
C LEU A 111 18.02 -7.03 -4.51
N LEU A 112 16.85 -7.01 -3.86
CA LEU A 112 15.67 -7.73 -4.33
C LEU A 112 15.16 -7.19 -5.66
N ALA A 113 15.09 -5.87 -5.83
CA ALA A 113 14.61 -5.25 -7.05
C ALA A 113 15.51 -5.59 -8.25
N ASN A 114 16.84 -5.46 -8.11
CA ASN A 114 17.77 -5.80 -9.18
C ASN A 114 17.77 -7.31 -9.48
N GLY A 115 17.73 -8.15 -8.45
CA GLY A 115 17.62 -9.61 -8.64
C GLY A 115 16.36 -9.98 -9.43
N LEU A 116 15.19 -9.49 -9.01
CA LEU A 116 13.92 -9.80 -9.66
C LEU A 116 13.82 -9.23 -11.08
N LYS A 117 14.38 -8.05 -11.34
CA LYS A 117 14.44 -7.47 -12.69
C LYS A 117 15.06 -8.42 -13.69
N HIS A 118 16.22 -8.97 -13.35
CA HIS A 118 16.93 -9.87 -14.24
C HIS A 118 16.25 -11.24 -14.35
N LEU A 119 15.67 -11.74 -13.24
CA LEU A 119 14.93 -13.02 -13.22
C LEU A 119 13.64 -12.99 -14.05
N ILE A 120 12.91 -11.88 -14.03
CA ILE A 120 11.59 -11.77 -14.67
C ILE A 120 11.71 -11.26 -16.11
N GLY A 121 12.60 -10.30 -16.37
CA GLY A 121 12.82 -9.78 -17.73
C GLY A 121 11.60 -9.07 -18.34
N ARG A 122 10.78 -8.39 -17.52
CA ARG A 122 9.56 -7.74 -18.01
C ARG A 122 9.90 -6.52 -18.89
N PRO A 123 9.37 -6.40 -20.12
CA PRO A 123 9.58 -5.23 -20.96
C PRO A 123 8.99 -3.97 -20.34
N ARG A 124 9.65 -2.82 -20.51
CA ARG A 124 9.12 -1.53 -20.08
C ARG A 124 7.97 -1.07 -20.98
N PRO A 125 7.00 -0.29 -20.46
CA PRO A 125 5.82 0.13 -21.22
C PRO A 125 6.16 0.78 -22.55
N LYS A 126 7.22 1.61 -22.60
CA LYS A 126 7.68 2.28 -23.83
C LYS A 126 8.11 1.35 -24.97
N PHE A 127 8.51 0.11 -24.67
CA PHE A 127 8.93 -0.86 -25.70
C PHE A 127 7.81 -1.79 -26.16
N VAL A 128 6.64 -1.72 -25.52
CA VAL A 128 5.52 -2.61 -25.84
C VAL A 128 4.70 -2.04 -27.00
N HIS A 129 4.66 -2.72 -28.14
CA HIS A 129 3.82 -2.33 -29.29
C HIS A 129 2.84 -3.47 -29.60
N SER A 130 1.63 -3.35 -29.05
CA SER A 130 0.42 -4.11 -29.43
C SER A 130 0.34 -5.65 -29.29
N GLY A 131 1.35 -6.40 -28.85
CA GLY A 131 1.12 -7.81 -28.45
C GLY A 131 2.35 -8.72 -28.50
N ASP A 132 2.27 -9.79 -27.70
CA ASP A 132 3.23 -10.87 -27.41
C ASP A 132 4.66 -10.46 -27.02
N TRP A 133 4.82 -10.26 -25.71
CA TRP A 133 6.13 -10.21 -25.07
C TRP A 133 6.33 -11.44 -24.20
N GLN A 134 7.51 -12.03 -24.32
CA GLN A 134 7.92 -13.14 -23.48
C GLN A 134 8.63 -12.57 -22.25
N MET A 135 8.19 -13.00 -21.06
CA MET A 135 8.94 -12.75 -19.83
C MET A 135 9.97 -13.86 -19.66
N THR A 136 11.23 -13.49 -19.80
CA THR A 136 12.35 -14.44 -19.73
C THR A 136 13.50 -13.78 -19.00
N LEU A 137 14.26 -14.57 -18.25
CA LEU A 137 15.55 -14.16 -17.65
C LEU A 137 16.37 -13.33 -18.66
N SER A 138 16.68 -12.07 -18.33
CA SER A 138 17.33 -11.16 -19.27
C SER A 138 18.12 -10.03 -18.60
N TRP A 139 19.19 -9.63 -19.27
CA TRP A 139 20.04 -8.47 -18.94
C TRP A 139 19.97 -7.39 -20.01
N ALA A 140 19.10 -7.56 -21.02
CA ALA A 140 18.94 -6.58 -22.08
C ALA A 140 18.33 -5.28 -21.53
N SER A 141 18.83 -4.15 -22.03
CA SER A 141 18.26 -2.84 -21.71
C SER A 141 16.79 -2.79 -22.12
N GLY A 142 15.92 -2.38 -21.19
CA GLY A 142 14.48 -2.27 -21.43
C GLY A 142 13.64 -3.48 -21.03
N LEU A 143 14.26 -4.59 -20.63
CA LEU A 143 13.58 -5.77 -20.03
C LEU A 143 13.64 -5.77 -18.50
N ASP A 144 13.86 -4.62 -17.87
CA ASP A 144 14.05 -4.47 -16.43
C ASP A 144 12.89 -3.70 -15.76
N SER A 145 11.65 -3.91 -16.23
CA SER A 145 10.47 -3.15 -15.75
C SER A 145 9.98 -3.57 -14.37
N PHE A 146 9.88 -4.87 -14.10
CA PHE A 146 9.36 -5.37 -12.83
C PHE A 146 10.51 -5.81 -11.90
N PRO A 147 10.53 -5.41 -10.62
CA PRO A 147 9.73 -4.34 -10.01
C PRO A 147 10.33 -2.94 -10.28
N SER A 148 9.54 -1.90 -10.00
CA SER A 148 10.01 -0.52 -10.06
C SER A 148 10.98 -0.18 -8.92
N GLY A 149 12.24 0.12 -9.24
CA GLY A 149 13.27 0.45 -8.25
C GLY A 149 12.97 1.70 -7.41
N HIS A 150 12.49 2.79 -8.04
CA HIS A 150 12.04 4.00 -7.32
C HIS A 150 10.92 3.69 -6.34
N SER A 151 9.93 2.88 -6.75
CA SER A 151 8.84 2.47 -5.87
C SER A 151 9.39 1.64 -4.70
N THR A 152 10.22 0.62 -4.97
CA THR A 152 10.81 -0.23 -3.93
C THR A 152 11.60 0.58 -2.90
N ALA A 153 12.51 1.43 -3.35
CA ALA A 153 13.36 2.22 -2.46
C ALA A 153 12.52 3.24 -1.64
N SER A 154 11.56 3.91 -2.28
CA SER A 154 10.73 4.91 -1.61
C SER A 154 9.84 4.28 -0.55
N PHE A 155 9.18 3.16 -0.85
CA PHE A 155 8.35 2.45 0.12
C PHE A 155 9.19 1.80 1.24
N ALA A 156 10.41 1.35 0.97
CA ALA A 156 11.32 0.86 2.00
C ALA A 156 11.64 1.93 3.04
N VAL A 157 12.12 3.08 2.58
CA VAL A 157 12.48 4.21 3.48
C VAL A 157 11.22 4.78 4.16
N ALA A 158 10.13 4.97 3.41
CA ALA A 158 8.88 5.50 3.96
C ALA A 158 8.27 4.57 5.01
N THR A 159 8.38 3.25 4.85
CA THR A 159 7.90 2.27 5.85
C THR A 159 8.66 2.41 7.16
N VAL A 160 9.99 2.49 7.12
CA VAL A 160 10.82 2.66 8.32
C VAL A 160 10.51 4.00 8.99
N LEU A 161 10.51 5.10 8.23
CA LEU A 161 10.23 6.44 8.76
C LEU A 161 8.83 6.52 9.38
N SER A 162 7.80 6.00 8.71
CA SER A 162 6.43 6.05 9.19
C SER A 162 6.22 5.22 10.47
N LYS A 163 6.91 4.08 10.60
CA LYS A 163 6.80 3.23 11.79
C LYS A 163 7.59 3.75 12.98
N ARG A 164 8.77 4.33 12.74
CA ARG A 164 9.62 4.87 13.80
C ARG A 164 9.23 6.29 14.21
N PHE A 165 8.68 7.07 13.29
CA PHE A 165 8.13 8.40 13.54
C PHE A 165 6.69 8.53 13.01
N PRO A 166 5.69 8.01 13.75
CA PRO A 166 4.29 7.99 13.31
C PRO A 166 3.70 9.36 12.98
N LEU A 167 4.22 10.43 13.58
CA LEU A 167 3.79 11.81 13.30
C LEU A 167 4.06 12.22 11.83
N PHE A 168 5.11 11.67 11.21
CA PHE A 168 5.46 11.93 9.81
C PHE A 168 4.87 10.90 8.84
N ALA A 169 4.17 9.87 9.32
CA ALA A 169 3.52 8.90 8.44
C ALA A 169 2.56 9.53 7.40
N PRO A 170 1.76 10.56 7.75
CA PRO A 170 0.92 11.28 6.79
C PRO A 170 1.70 12.04 5.70
N LEU A 171 3.02 12.19 5.85
CA LEU A 171 3.90 12.79 4.84
C LEU A 171 4.66 11.72 4.06
N CYS A 172 5.27 10.76 4.75
CA CYS A 172 6.13 9.74 4.14
C CYS A 172 5.39 8.84 3.15
N ILE A 173 4.20 8.35 3.51
CA ILE A 173 3.44 7.42 2.65
C ILE A 173 2.92 8.14 1.39
N PRO A 174 2.32 9.35 1.46
CA PRO A 174 1.95 10.09 0.27
C PRO A 174 3.13 10.44 -0.64
N ILE A 175 4.31 10.74 -0.10
CA ILE A 175 5.51 10.95 -0.93
C ILE A 175 5.89 9.67 -1.67
N ALA A 176 5.87 8.50 -1.02
CA ALA A 176 6.15 7.23 -1.70
C ALA A 176 5.11 6.91 -2.78
N LEU A 177 3.82 7.19 -2.53
CA LEU A 177 2.74 7.08 -3.52
C LEU A 177 2.93 8.05 -4.68
N PHE A 178 3.37 9.28 -4.41
CA PHE A 178 3.68 10.28 -5.42
C PHE A 178 4.83 9.83 -6.33
N VAL A 179 5.91 9.30 -5.74
CA VAL A 179 7.02 8.70 -6.51
C VAL A 179 6.50 7.54 -7.35
N ALA A 180 5.71 6.63 -6.77
CA ALA A 180 5.08 5.53 -7.48
C ALA A 180 4.25 6.00 -8.69
N LEU A 181 3.34 6.95 -8.49
CA LEU A 181 2.49 7.53 -9.53
C LEU A 181 3.33 8.14 -10.65
N SER A 182 4.38 8.88 -10.30
CA SER A 182 5.27 9.50 -11.28
C SER A 182 5.91 8.49 -12.25
N ARG A 183 6.13 7.23 -11.81
CA ARG A 183 6.73 6.17 -12.66
C ARG A 183 5.77 5.71 -13.74
N VAL A 184 4.48 5.65 -13.40
CA VAL A 184 3.40 5.33 -14.32
C VAL A 184 3.18 6.49 -15.30
N LEU A 185 3.12 7.73 -14.81
CA LEU A 185 2.96 8.92 -15.64
C LEU A 185 4.10 9.09 -16.64
N ARG A 186 5.33 8.74 -16.27
CA ARG A 186 6.49 8.75 -17.19
C ARG A 186 6.45 7.63 -18.25
N GLY A 187 5.50 6.69 -18.17
CA GLY A 187 5.50 5.49 -19.04
C GLY A 187 6.70 4.57 -18.80
N SER A 188 7.37 4.71 -17.66
CA SER A 188 8.61 3.98 -17.35
C SER A 188 8.36 2.60 -16.74
N HIS A 189 7.18 2.42 -16.13
CA HIS A 189 6.75 1.24 -15.41
C HIS A 189 5.22 1.09 -15.49
N PHE A 190 4.76 -0.16 -15.48
CA PHE A 190 3.34 -0.47 -15.36
C PHE A 190 2.83 -0.23 -13.92
N PRO A 191 1.53 0.05 -13.72
CA PRO A 191 0.89 0.05 -12.40
C PRO A 191 1.26 -1.15 -11.53
N THR A 192 1.29 -2.36 -12.09
CA THR A 192 1.69 -3.57 -11.35
C THR A 192 3.19 -3.62 -11.00
N ASP A 193 4.09 -3.02 -11.80
CA ASP A 193 5.52 -2.92 -11.45
C ASP A 193 5.73 -2.04 -10.23
N VAL A 194 4.95 -0.96 -10.16
CA VAL A 194 4.98 0.00 -9.06
C VAL A 194 4.36 -0.60 -7.80
N LEU A 195 3.27 -1.36 -7.93
CA LEU A 195 2.68 -2.13 -6.84
C LEU A 195 3.65 -3.20 -6.32
N GLY A 196 4.30 -3.95 -7.22
CA GLY A 196 5.37 -4.90 -6.93
C GLY A 196 6.49 -4.27 -6.12
N GLY A 197 6.95 -3.10 -6.57
CA GLY A 197 7.96 -2.33 -5.86
C GLY A 197 7.49 -1.93 -4.46
N ALA A 198 6.26 -1.43 -4.32
CA ALA A 198 5.71 -1.02 -3.03
C ALA A 198 5.64 -2.18 -2.03
N VAL A 199 5.18 -3.36 -2.46
CA VAL A 199 5.12 -4.56 -1.62
C VAL A 199 6.51 -4.94 -1.13
N ILE A 200 7.50 -5.03 -2.02
CA ILE A 200 8.89 -5.36 -1.65
C ILE A 200 9.48 -4.30 -0.71
N GLY A 201 9.22 -3.03 -0.97
CA GLY A 201 9.65 -1.93 -0.11
C GLY A 201 9.07 -2.05 1.30
N ILE A 202 7.77 -2.29 1.42
CA ILE A 202 7.12 -2.48 2.73
C ILE A 202 7.74 -3.68 3.47
N LEU A 203 7.89 -4.84 2.80
CA LEU A 203 8.46 -6.04 3.42
C LEU A 203 9.89 -5.81 3.93
N THR A 204 10.75 -5.23 3.10
CA THR A 204 12.15 -4.94 3.47
C THR A 204 12.25 -3.91 4.59
N GLY A 205 11.35 -2.91 4.62
CA GLY A 205 11.24 -1.97 5.72
C GLY A 205 10.92 -2.67 7.06
N PHE A 206 9.92 -3.56 7.08
CA PHE A 206 9.58 -4.31 8.30
C PHE A 206 10.70 -5.24 8.75
N ILE A 207 11.37 -5.93 7.82
CA ILE A 207 12.51 -6.79 8.14
C ILE A 207 13.65 -5.97 8.75
N ALA A 208 13.99 -4.82 8.16
CA ALA A 208 15.11 -4.00 8.61
C ALA A 208 14.91 -3.39 10.01
N MET A 209 13.65 -3.19 10.43
CA MET A 209 13.35 -2.60 11.73
C MET A 209 13.51 -3.56 12.91
N ASN A 210 13.48 -4.88 12.67
CA ASN A 210 13.46 -5.87 13.74
C ASN A 210 14.69 -6.79 13.68
N PRO A 211 15.09 -7.40 14.81
CA PRO A 211 16.14 -8.41 14.80
C PRO A 211 15.83 -9.55 13.83
N LEU A 212 16.84 -10.05 13.11
CA LEU A 212 16.68 -11.11 12.12
C LEU A 212 15.96 -12.36 12.67
N ARG A 213 16.13 -12.70 13.95
CA ARG A 213 15.39 -13.81 14.60
C ARG A 213 13.86 -13.65 14.57
N GLN A 214 13.35 -12.43 14.38
CA GLN A 214 11.93 -12.09 14.29
C GLN A 214 11.47 -11.87 12.83
N TRP A 215 12.24 -12.33 11.83
CA TRP A 215 11.92 -12.12 10.42
C TRP A 215 10.52 -12.62 10.04
N ARG A 216 10.04 -13.72 10.63
CA ARG A 216 8.69 -14.26 10.36
C ARG A 216 7.58 -13.30 10.78
N ALA A 217 7.67 -12.74 11.98
CA ALA A 217 6.72 -11.75 12.47
C ALA A 217 6.79 -10.46 11.64
N SER A 218 8.01 -10.04 11.27
CA SER A 218 8.22 -8.88 10.39
C SER A 218 7.62 -9.09 9.01
N MET A 219 7.76 -10.28 8.44
CA MET A 219 7.13 -10.67 7.17
C MET A 219 5.61 -10.69 7.26
N GLN A 220 5.04 -11.26 8.32
CA GLN A 220 3.60 -11.25 8.55
C GLN A 220 3.06 -9.82 8.64
N ASP A 221 3.73 -8.95 9.41
CA ASP A 221 3.34 -7.55 9.50
C ASP A 221 3.47 -6.86 8.14
N GLY A 222 4.62 -6.99 7.48
CA GLY A 222 4.83 -6.40 6.16
C GLY A 222 3.81 -6.85 5.11
N LEU A 223 3.48 -8.15 5.05
CA LEU A 223 2.45 -8.68 4.15
C LEU A 223 1.07 -8.10 4.44
N ARG A 224 0.70 -7.97 5.71
CA ARG A 224 -0.59 -7.37 6.09
C ARG A 224 -0.68 -5.90 5.66
N TYR A 225 0.34 -5.10 5.96
CA TYR A 225 0.35 -3.68 5.58
C TYR A 225 0.40 -3.50 4.06
N ALA A 226 1.17 -4.35 3.36
CA ALA A 226 1.22 -4.38 1.91
C ALA A 226 -0.15 -4.75 1.31
N ALA A 227 -0.83 -5.77 1.86
CA ALA A 227 -2.17 -6.17 1.44
C ALA A 227 -3.18 -5.04 1.61
N MET A 228 -3.20 -4.37 2.77
CA MET A 228 -4.09 -3.24 3.01
C MET A 228 -3.85 -2.10 2.01
N GLY A 229 -2.58 -1.72 1.80
CA GLY A 229 -2.21 -0.66 0.86
C GLY A 229 -2.54 -1.03 -0.59
N ALA A 230 -2.23 -2.25 -1.00
CA ALA A 230 -2.51 -2.76 -2.34
C ALA A 230 -4.01 -2.79 -2.65
N SER A 231 -4.82 -3.33 -1.72
CA SER A 231 -6.27 -3.37 -1.86
C SER A 231 -6.86 -1.96 -1.92
N ALA A 232 -6.34 -1.01 -1.13
CA ALA A 232 -6.80 0.38 -1.16
C ALA A 232 -6.47 1.08 -2.49
N VAL A 233 -5.26 0.91 -3.01
CA VAL A 233 -4.86 1.48 -4.32
C VAL A 233 -5.67 0.83 -5.45
N PHE A 234 -5.88 -0.49 -5.41
CA PHE A 234 -6.71 -1.19 -6.37
C PHE A 234 -8.17 -0.70 -6.33
N ALA A 235 -8.75 -0.56 -5.14
CA ALA A 235 -10.09 0.00 -4.96
C ALA A 235 -10.21 1.41 -5.51
N LEU A 236 -9.25 2.28 -5.20
CA LEU A 236 -9.20 3.65 -5.69
C LEU A 236 -9.17 3.68 -7.22
N LEU A 237 -8.23 2.95 -7.83
CA LEU A 237 -8.09 2.93 -9.28
C LEU A 237 -9.33 2.34 -9.96
N TRP A 238 -9.97 1.33 -9.35
CA TRP A 238 -11.22 0.78 -9.83
C TRP A 238 -12.34 1.82 -9.84
N VAL A 239 -12.55 2.53 -8.73
CA VAL A 239 -13.59 3.56 -8.63
C VAL A 239 -13.35 4.69 -9.62
N LEU A 240 -12.11 5.17 -9.71
CA LEU A 240 -11.78 6.27 -10.62
C LEU A 240 -11.94 5.91 -12.10
N SER A 241 -11.77 4.63 -12.46
CA SER A 241 -11.82 4.18 -13.86
C SER A 241 -13.17 3.60 -14.28
N ARG A 242 -13.98 3.08 -13.34
CA ARG A 242 -15.22 2.38 -13.66
C ARG A 242 -16.45 3.10 -13.17
N ARG A 243 -17.43 3.25 -14.07
CA ARG A 243 -18.77 3.76 -13.75
C ARG A 243 -19.56 2.78 -12.86
N MET A 244 -20.71 3.22 -12.36
CA MET A 244 -21.65 2.35 -11.64
C MET A 244 -22.11 1.21 -12.53
N GLU A 245 -22.18 0.01 -11.96
CA GLU A 245 -22.94 -1.06 -12.58
C GLU A 245 -24.42 -0.74 -12.44
N ASP A 246 -25.08 -0.52 -13.58
CA ASP A 246 -26.52 -0.34 -13.63
C ASP A 246 -27.18 -1.71 -13.49
N GLY A 247 -27.76 -2.01 -12.32
CA GLY A 247 -28.45 -3.28 -12.10
C GLY A 247 -28.70 -3.61 -10.63
N LEU A 248 -29.49 -4.67 -10.40
CA LEU A 248 -29.82 -5.16 -9.07
C LEU A 248 -28.57 -5.51 -8.23
N ALA A 249 -27.55 -6.09 -8.85
CA ALA A 249 -26.30 -6.42 -8.16
C ALA A 249 -25.61 -5.16 -7.62
N GLY A 250 -25.49 -4.10 -8.42
CA GLY A 250 -24.92 -2.81 -8.00
C GLY A 250 -25.69 -2.19 -6.83
N ILE A 251 -27.03 -2.19 -6.90
CA ILE A 251 -27.90 -1.71 -5.81
C ILE A 251 -27.68 -2.52 -4.52
N LEU A 252 -27.62 -3.86 -4.63
CA LEU A 252 -27.37 -4.73 -3.48
C LEU A 252 -26.01 -4.47 -2.85
N PHE A 253 -24.95 -4.32 -3.66
CA PHE A 253 -23.61 -3.98 -3.17
C PHE A 253 -23.57 -2.63 -2.45
N LEU A 254 -24.25 -1.61 -2.99
CA LEU A 254 -24.36 -0.30 -2.36
C LEU A 254 -25.13 -0.36 -1.04
N ALA A 255 -26.26 -1.08 -0.99
CA ALA A 255 -27.08 -1.22 0.21
C ALA A 255 -26.32 -1.98 1.32
N LEU A 256 -25.67 -3.11 0.96
CA LEU A 256 -24.82 -3.86 1.89
C LEU A 256 -23.63 -3.02 2.37
N GLY A 257 -23.01 -2.26 1.47
CA GLY A 257 -21.89 -1.40 1.78
C GLY A 257 -22.26 -0.27 2.74
N ALA A 258 -23.34 0.45 2.45
CA ALA A 258 -23.88 1.50 3.31
C ALA A 258 -24.28 0.95 4.69
N GLY A 259 -24.93 -0.21 4.74
CA GLY A 259 -25.27 -0.90 5.98
C GLY A 259 -24.04 -1.26 6.83
N ALA A 260 -22.98 -1.77 6.20
CA ALA A 260 -21.73 -2.07 6.89
C ALA A 260 -21.02 -0.81 7.41
N VAL A 261 -20.96 0.27 6.61
CA VAL A 261 -20.40 1.56 7.06
C VAL A 261 -21.20 2.10 8.25
N ALA A 262 -22.54 2.09 8.17
CA ALA A 262 -23.41 2.54 9.24
C ALA A 262 -23.24 1.70 10.52
N GLY A 263 -23.18 0.37 10.40
CA GLY A 263 -22.94 -0.54 11.51
C GLY A 263 -21.56 -0.32 12.16
N GLY A 264 -20.53 -0.04 11.36
CA GLY A 264 -19.21 0.26 11.87
C GLY A 264 -19.15 1.61 12.59
N LEU A 265 -19.79 2.64 12.04
CA LEU A 265 -19.93 3.94 12.71
C LEU A 265 -20.72 3.82 14.02
N TRP A 266 -21.76 2.99 14.06
CA TRP A 266 -22.52 2.70 15.26
C TRP A 266 -21.64 2.04 16.34
N LEU A 267 -20.90 0.98 15.99
CA LEU A 267 -19.94 0.33 16.88
C LEU A 267 -18.89 1.34 17.41
N ARG A 268 -18.43 2.25 16.56
CA ARG A 268 -17.45 3.28 16.93
C ARG A 268 -18.04 4.32 17.89
N ARG A 269 -19.29 4.77 17.69
CA ARG A 269 -19.99 5.67 18.61
C ARG A 269 -20.07 5.09 20.03
N THR A 270 -20.38 3.80 20.15
CA THR A 270 -20.45 3.15 21.48
C THR A 270 -19.09 3.11 22.20
N HIS A 271 -17.99 3.10 21.45
CA HIS A 271 -16.64 3.19 22.01
C HIS A 271 -16.31 4.58 22.57
N TRP A 272 -16.81 5.66 21.94
CA TRP A 272 -16.65 7.03 22.47
C TRP A 272 -17.41 7.24 23.78
N ILE A 273 -18.60 6.62 23.91
CA ILE A 273 -19.47 6.76 25.07
C ILE A 273 -18.99 5.89 26.25
N CYS A 274 -18.51 4.67 25.99
CA CYS A 274 -18.09 3.72 27.03
C CYS A 274 -16.56 3.69 27.23
N ARG A 275 -15.93 4.88 27.34
CA ARG A 275 -14.49 5.00 27.60
C ARG A 275 -14.17 4.37 28.97
N GLY A 276 -13.36 3.30 29.00
CA GLY A 276 -12.89 2.67 30.24
C GLY A 276 -13.29 1.21 30.48
N GLN A 277 -14.08 0.59 29.59
CA GLN A 277 -14.38 -0.85 29.70
C GLN A 277 -13.32 -1.71 28.99
N THR A 278 -12.96 -2.83 29.63
CA THR A 278 -12.14 -3.90 29.06
C THR A 278 -12.73 -4.35 27.72
N GLY A 279 -11.97 -4.23 26.62
CA GLY A 279 -12.40 -4.61 25.26
C GLY A 279 -12.57 -3.48 24.24
N GLY A 280 -12.26 -2.22 24.59
CA GLY A 280 -12.34 -1.08 23.67
C GLY A 280 -11.54 -1.24 22.37
N GLY A 281 -10.29 -1.71 22.45
CA GLY A 281 -9.42 -1.90 21.28
C GLY A 281 -10.01 -2.87 20.23
N ARG A 282 -10.63 -3.97 20.67
CA ARG A 282 -11.26 -4.94 19.76
C ARG A 282 -12.47 -4.35 19.05
N ARG A 283 -13.28 -3.53 19.74
CA ARG A 283 -14.41 -2.82 19.12
C ARG A 283 -13.94 -1.78 18.10
N SER A 284 -12.86 -1.06 18.39
CA SER A 284 -12.27 -0.08 17.46
C SER A 284 -11.71 -0.73 16.19
N THR A 285 -11.08 -1.89 16.30
CA THR A 285 -10.59 -2.63 15.13
C THR A 285 -11.76 -3.15 14.31
N THR A 286 -12.74 -3.79 14.95
CA THR A 286 -13.93 -4.31 14.25
C THR A 286 -14.71 -3.21 13.51
N SER A 287 -14.87 -2.03 14.12
CA SER A 287 -15.56 -0.91 13.46
C SER A 287 -14.80 -0.44 12.21
N ALA A 288 -13.48 -0.27 12.30
CA ALA A 288 -12.66 0.14 11.17
C ALA A 288 -12.69 -0.88 10.02
N LEU A 289 -12.63 -2.18 10.33
CA LEU A 289 -12.69 -3.25 9.34
C LEU A 289 -14.05 -3.34 8.66
N LEU A 290 -15.14 -3.15 9.42
CA LEU A 290 -16.50 -3.17 8.87
C LEU A 290 -16.73 -1.99 7.92
N ILE A 291 -16.18 -0.81 8.26
CA ILE A 291 -16.26 0.37 7.40
C ILE A 291 -15.42 0.17 6.13
N ALA A 292 -14.20 -0.35 6.25
CA ALA A 292 -13.37 -0.66 5.08
C ALA A 292 -14.04 -1.67 4.14
N TYR A 293 -14.65 -2.72 4.70
CA TYR A 293 -15.42 -3.70 3.92
C TYR A 293 -16.67 -3.07 3.27
N GLY A 294 -17.37 -2.19 3.99
CA GLY A 294 -18.52 -1.46 3.46
C GLY A 294 -18.16 -0.54 2.30
N LEU A 295 -17.09 0.25 2.42
CA LEU A 295 -16.56 1.07 1.33
C LEU A 295 -16.14 0.22 0.13
N ALA A 296 -15.52 -0.94 0.36
CA ALA A 296 -15.15 -1.87 -0.71
C ALA A 296 -16.38 -2.40 -1.45
N ALA A 297 -17.47 -2.73 -0.74
CA ALA A 297 -18.71 -3.15 -1.36
C ALA A 297 -19.32 -2.03 -2.22
N MET A 298 -19.24 -0.77 -1.77
CA MET A 298 -19.73 0.39 -2.52
C MET A 298 -18.98 0.65 -3.84
N THR A 299 -17.80 0.05 -4.04
CA THR A 299 -17.11 0.06 -5.35
C THR A 299 -17.82 -0.79 -6.42
N THR A 300 -18.79 -1.61 -6.00
CA THR A 300 -19.53 -2.60 -6.80
C THR A 300 -18.65 -3.61 -7.53
N SER A 301 -17.40 -3.80 -7.10
CA SER A 301 -16.49 -4.79 -7.67
C SER A 301 -16.33 -6.01 -6.77
N PRO A 302 -16.68 -7.21 -7.23
CA PRO A 302 -16.42 -8.44 -6.50
C PRO A 302 -14.92 -8.65 -6.21
N LEU A 303 -14.04 -8.24 -7.12
CA LEU A 303 -12.59 -8.34 -6.94
C LEU A 303 -12.07 -7.39 -5.87
N VAL A 304 -12.54 -6.13 -5.87
CA VAL A 304 -12.17 -5.17 -4.82
C VAL A 304 -12.69 -5.66 -3.48
N LEU A 305 -13.95 -6.07 -3.41
CA LEU A 305 -14.55 -6.59 -2.19
C LEU A 305 -13.80 -7.81 -1.65
N ALA A 306 -13.42 -8.75 -2.51
CA ALA A 306 -12.63 -9.92 -2.12
C ALA A 306 -11.25 -9.52 -1.60
N SER A 307 -10.52 -8.64 -2.31
CA SER A 307 -9.19 -8.19 -1.89
C SER A 307 -9.20 -7.46 -0.55
N VAL A 308 -10.17 -6.55 -0.34
CA VAL A 308 -10.33 -5.84 0.93
C VAL A 308 -10.83 -6.79 2.02
N GLY A 309 -11.75 -7.70 1.70
CA GLY A 309 -12.25 -8.72 2.61
C GLY A 309 -11.13 -9.59 3.18
N PHE A 310 -10.23 -10.10 2.33
CA PHE A 310 -9.06 -10.87 2.79
C PHE A 310 -8.07 -10.02 3.60
N ALA A 311 -7.84 -8.75 3.22
CA ALA A 311 -6.99 -7.85 4.01
C ALA A 311 -7.58 -7.54 5.40
N CYS A 312 -8.91 -7.35 5.46
CA CYS A 312 -9.66 -7.18 6.70
C CYS A 312 -9.60 -8.44 7.55
N MET A 313 -9.77 -9.63 6.95
CA MET A 313 -9.66 -10.91 7.63
C MET A 313 -8.27 -11.12 8.24
N ALA A 314 -7.20 -10.84 7.48
CA ALA A 314 -5.83 -10.91 8.00
C ALA A 314 -5.61 -9.98 9.20
N SER A 315 -6.15 -8.77 9.14
CA SER A 315 -6.06 -7.79 10.21
C SER A 315 -6.85 -8.20 11.45
N TRP A 316 -8.03 -8.78 11.26
CA TRP A 316 -8.87 -9.30 12.33
C TRP A 316 -8.23 -10.50 13.02
N LEU A 317 -7.73 -11.47 12.25
CA LEU A 317 -7.04 -12.65 12.77
C LEU A 317 -5.79 -12.26 13.56
N ASP A 318 -4.98 -11.33 13.06
CA ASP A 318 -3.81 -10.84 13.79
C ASP A 318 -4.21 -10.14 15.09
N ALA A 319 -5.26 -9.31 15.07
CA ALA A 319 -5.76 -8.62 16.25
C ALA A 319 -6.33 -9.57 17.32
N ILE A 320 -6.90 -10.72 16.94
CA ILE A 320 -7.35 -11.74 17.90
C ILE A 320 -6.18 -12.57 18.43
N SER A 321 -5.13 -12.74 17.63
CA SER A 321 -3.97 -13.57 17.97
C SER A 321 -2.96 -12.85 18.85
N ARG A 322 -2.85 -11.53 18.70
CA ARG A 322 -2.02 -10.66 19.54
C ARG A 322 -2.89 -10.12 20.67
N HIS A 323 -2.98 -10.86 21.78
CA HIS A 323 -3.59 -10.34 23.00
C HIS A 323 -2.70 -9.25 23.64
N ASP A 324 -3.39 -8.24 24.19
CA ASP A 324 -2.97 -7.25 25.19
C ASP A 324 -2.06 -6.07 24.77
N ASP A 325 -2.62 -4.85 24.77
CA ASP A 325 -2.44 -3.85 25.84
C ASP A 325 -3.21 -2.56 25.43
N PRO A 326 -4.11 -1.98 26.25
CA PRO A 326 -4.68 -0.68 25.96
C PRO A 326 -3.61 0.39 26.15
N ALA A 327 -2.86 0.69 25.09
CA ALA A 327 -1.97 1.84 25.11
C ALA A 327 -2.79 3.10 25.43
N GLU A 328 -2.51 3.72 26.59
CA GLU A 328 -3.09 5.00 26.97
C GLU A 328 -2.76 6.03 25.89
N THR A 329 -3.76 6.37 25.08
CA THR A 329 -3.66 7.48 24.14
C THR A 329 -4.09 8.73 24.88
N SER A 330 -3.18 9.70 25.00
CA SER A 330 -3.50 11.02 25.56
C SER A 330 -4.75 11.59 24.86
N PRO A 331 -5.69 12.26 25.57
CA PRO A 331 -6.95 12.71 25.01
C PRO A 331 -6.81 13.54 23.72
N GLY A 332 -5.81 14.42 23.63
CA GLY A 332 -5.55 15.22 22.44
C GLY A 332 -5.10 14.41 21.21
N ARG A 333 -4.22 13.42 21.40
CA ARG A 333 -3.78 12.51 20.34
C ARG A 333 -4.93 11.65 19.82
N PHE A 334 -5.81 11.22 20.71
CA PHE A 334 -7.02 10.48 20.34
C PHE A 334 -7.94 11.33 19.44
N LEU A 335 -8.23 12.57 19.84
CA LEU A 335 -9.11 13.47 19.06
C LEU A 335 -8.53 13.78 17.67
N MET A 336 -7.22 13.98 17.59
CA MET A 336 -6.53 14.20 16.32
C MET A 336 -6.59 12.96 15.40
N LEU A 337 -6.40 11.76 15.94
CA LEU A 337 -6.49 10.51 15.16
C LEU A 337 -7.93 10.23 14.68
N GLU A 338 -8.92 10.48 15.54
CA GLU A 338 -10.34 10.31 15.17
C GLU A 338 -10.77 11.31 14.10
N SER A 339 -10.39 12.58 14.23
CA SER A 339 -10.70 13.60 13.22
C SER A 339 -10.03 13.31 11.87
N ALA A 340 -8.76 12.90 11.86
CA ALA A 340 -8.06 12.48 10.65
C ALA A 340 -8.75 11.27 9.99
N TRP A 341 -9.19 10.30 10.80
CA TRP A 341 -9.88 9.11 10.30
C TRP A 341 -11.26 9.44 9.72
N LEU A 342 -12.05 10.27 10.40
CA LEU A 342 -13.36 10.71 9.91
C LEU A 342 -13.25 11.55 8.64
N GLY A 343 -12.25 12.44 8.57
CA GLY A 343 -11.91 13.16 7.35
C GLY A 343 -11.55 12.22 6.21
N GLY A 344 -10.76 11.18 6.48
CA GLY A 344 -10.44 10.13 5.51
C GLY A 344 -11.66 9.35 5.02
N LEU A 345 -12.60 9.03 5.92
CA LEU A 345 -13.87 8.39 5.56
C LEU A 345 -14.72 9.30 4.66
N ALA A 346 -14.88 10.57 5.04
CA ALA A 346 -15.63 11.54 4.25
C ALA A 346 -15.02 11.69 2.85
N PHE A 347 -13.69 11.77 2.76
CA PHE A 347 -12.98 11.82 1.49
C PHE A 347 -13.19 10.55 0.64
N ALA A 348 -13.16 9.36 1.25
CA ALA A 348 -13.44 8.12 0.55
C ALA A 348 -14.88 8.07 -0.01
N ILE A 349 -15.86 8.59 0.74
CA ILE A 349 -17.24 8.71 0.28
C ILE A 349 -17.35 9.70 -0.89
N LEU A 350 -16.69 10.86 -0.80
CA LEU A 350 -16.64 11.82 -1.90
C LEU A 350 -16.06 11.20 -3.18
N ILE A 351 -14.97 10.42 -3.06
CA ILE A 351 -14.41 9.69 -4.21
C ILE A 351 -15.44 8.71 -4.81
N LEU A 352 -16.17 7.98 -3.97
CA LEU A 352 -17.18 7.02 -4.42
C LEU A 352 -18.36 7.68 -5.14
N VAL A 353 -18.75 8.89 -4.73
CA VAL A 353 -19.91 9.60 -5.27
C VAL A 353 -19.53 10.46 -6.49
N ASP A 354 -18.49 11.27 -6.37
CA ASP A 354 -18.19 12.34 -7.34
C ASP A 354 -17.06 11.99 -8.32
N ALA A 355 -16.12 11.13 -7.92
CA ALA A 355 -14.93 10.82 -8.71
C ALA A 355 -15.03 9.53 -9.54
N ARG A 356 -16.22 8.91 -9.55
CA ARG A 356 -16.43 7.59 -10.15
C ARG A 356 -16.39 7.64 -11.68
N GLY A 357 -15.52 6.85 -12.29
CA GLY A 357 -15.36 6.77 -13.74
C GLY A 357 -14.84 8.05 -14.40
N VAL A 358 -14.18 8.93 -13.64
CA VAL A 358 -13.57 10.18 -14.15
C VAL A 358 -12.34 9.90 -15.04
N LEU A 359 -11.62 8.80 -14.78
CA LEU A 359 -10.44 8.44 -15.58
C LEU A 359 -10.86 7.76 -16.88
N PRO A 360 -10.36 8.23 -18.04
CA PRO A 360 -10.77 7.74 -19.36
C PRO A 360 -9.99 6.48 -19.77
N PHE A 361 -9.93 5.48 -18.88
CA PHE A 361 -9.18 4.23 -19.12
C PHE A 361 -10.06 3.09 -19.65
N GLN A 362 -11.30 3.39 -20.06
CA GLN A 362 -12.26 2.44 -20.61
C GLN A 362 -12.24 2.42 -22.14
#